data_AF-A0A846C933-F1
#
_entry.id   AF-A0A846C933-F1
#
_cell.length_a   1.000
_cell.length_b   1.000
_cell.length_c   1.000
_cell.angle_alpha   90.00
_cell.angle_beta   90.00
_cell.angle_gamma   90.00
#
_symmetry.space_group_name_H-M   'P 1'
#
loop_
_entity.id
_entity.type
_entity.pdbx_description
1 polymer ?
#
loop_
_entity_poly.entity_id
_entity_poly.type
_entity_poly.pdbx_seq_one_letter_code
_entity_poly.pdbx_strand_id
1 'polypeptide(L)'
;MLSIKQFVGKVEGNDTYENYAKRFLTYTKLPLKYHCFKDTLYEYLITYFDVESHQIRVKFKEKLYNYLQTVMSDSDDELLNEFLMIETCHKLLNFLILHNEKQPEHFFFINLIGNLGPIRTIGLLLKIILVCQQVRPSLEKRFAILFNHYKFSTQKKAQWLVKALENMQIALSTNFGTVDLSFIH
;
A
#
# COMPACT_ATOMS: atom_id res chain seq x y z
N MET A 1 13.16 -7.20 14.27
CA MET A 1 12.64 -8.59 14.13
C MET A 1 11.13 -8.68 13.93
N LEU A 2 10.30 -7.83 14.57
CA LEU A 2 8.84 -7.84 14.37
C LEU A 2 8.42 -7.59 12.91
N SER A 3 9.07 -6.66 12.21
CA SER A 3 8.82 -6.35 10.79
C SER A 3 9.19 -7.50 9.86
N ILE A 4 10.31 -8.19 10.09
CA ILE A 4 10.72 -9.37 9.33
C ILE A 4 9.65 -10.47 9.46
N LYS A 5 9.21 -10.79 10.68
CA LYS A 5 8.12 -11.76 10.88
C LYS A 5 6.83 -11.36 10.14
N GLN A 6 6.53 -10.06 10.09
CA GLN A 6 5.34 -9.52 9.42
C GLN A 6 5.45 -9.51 7.90
N PHE A 7 6.63 -9.47 7.28
CA PHE A 7 6.77 -9.41 5.81
C PHE A 7 7.32 -10.71 5.18
N VAL A 8 7.80 -11.64 6.00
CA VAL A 8 8.35 -12.95 5.61
C VAL A 8 7.45 -14.10 6.08
N GLY A 9 6.91 -13.98 7.29
CA GLY A 9 6.12 -15.02 7.91
C GLY A 9 4.71 -15.10 7.35
N LYS A 10 3.94 -16.04 7.90
CA LYS A 10 2.49 -16.13 7.71
C LYS A 10 1.85 -14.94 8.43
N VAL A 11 1.45 -13.95 7.66
CA VAL A 11 0.94 -12.67 8.16
C VAL A 11 -0.58 -12.73 8.34
N GLU A 12 -1.22 -13.61 7.58
CA GLU A 12 -2.66 -13.62 7.33
C GLU A 12 -3.20 -15.06 7.39
N GLY A 13 -3.58 -15.57 8.58
CA GLY A 13 -4.32 -16.84 8.68
C GLY A 13 -3.64 -18.09 8.08
N ASN A 14 -2.31 -18.08 7.94
CA ASN A 14 -1.41 -19.02 7.23
C ASN A 14 -0.88 -18.60 5.85
N ASP A 15 -1.22 -17.41 5.34
CA ASP A 15 -0.74 -16.91 4.06
C ASP A 15 0.27 -15.74 4.17
N THR A 16 1.13 -15.66 3.16
CA THR A 16 2.03 -14.53 2.90
C THR A 16 1.32 -13.48 2.04
N TYR A 17 1.81 -12.24 2.07
CA TYR A 17 1.32 -11.17 1.19
C TYR A 17 1.35 -11.59 -0.30
N GLU A 18 2.38 -12.33 -0.71
CA GLU A 18 2.54 -12.83 -2.07
C GLU A 18 1.42 -13.83 -2.46
N ASN A 19 1.13 -14.81 -1.60
CA ASN A 19 0.05 -15.78 -1.84
C ASN A 19 -1.30 -15.07 -1.95
N TYR A 20 -1.54 -14.09 -1.07
CA TYR A 20 -2.79 -13.34 -1.08
C TYR A 20 -2.94 -12.50 -2.35
N ALA A 21 -1.87 -11.81 -2.77
CA ALA A 21 -1.85 -11.06 -4.03
C ALA A 21 -2.07 -11.96 -5.25
N LYS A 22 -1.44 -13.15 -5.29
CA LYS A 22 -1.63 -14.13 -6.38
C LYS A 22 -3.09 -14.57 -6.51
N ARG A 23 -3.79 -14.79 -5.39
CA ARG A 23 -5.22 -15.12 -5.41
C ARG A 23 -6.05 -13.97 -5.96
N PHE A 24 -5.81 -12.76 -5.48
CA PHE A 24 -6.47 -11.55 -5.99
C PHE A 24 -6.27 -11.40 -7.50
N LEU A 25 -5.01 -11.48 -7.97
CA LEU A 25 -4.68 -11.37 -9.39
C LEU A 25 -5.24 -12.51 -10.25
N THR A 26 -5.52 -13.67 -9.67
CA THR A 26 -6.18 -14.76 -10.40
C THR A 26 -7.63 -14.43 -10.69
N TYR A 27 -8.32 -13.78 -9.74
CA TYR A 27 -9.70 -13.32 -9.93
C TYR A 27 -9.79 -12.21 -11.00
N THR A 28 -8.83 -11.29 -11.04
CA THR A 28 -8.84 -10.16 -11.99
C THR A 28 -8.47 -10.52 -13.43
N LYS A 29 -8.07 -11.78 -13.71
CA LYS A 29 -7.80 -12.28 -15.07
C LYS A 29 -9.06 -12.62 -15.86
N LEU A 30 -10.19 -12.81 -15.19
CA LEU A 30 -11.48 -12.99 -15.86
C LEU A 30 -11.96 -11.64 -16.42
N PRO A 31 -12.72 -11.63 -17.53
CA PRO A 31 -13.38 -10.41 -17.98
C PRO A 31 -14.23 -9.82 -16.84
N LEU A 32 -13.82 -8.65 -16.36
CA LEU A 32 -14.40 -7.98 -15.21
C LEU A 32 -14.65 -6.53 -15.58
N LYS A 33 -15.80 -5.97 -15.17
CA LYS A 33 -16.05 -4.54 -15.30
C LYS A 33 -15.16 -3.76 -14.34
N TYR A 34 -14.71 -2.59 -14.74
CA TYR A 34 -13.76 -1.81 -13.96
C TYR A 34 -14.29 -1.47 -12.55
N HIS A 35 -15.57 -1.16 -12.38
CA HIS A 35 -16.14 -0.96 -11.04
C HIS A 35 -16.03 -2.20 -10.13
N CYS A 36 -16.27 -3.41 -10.66
CA CYS A 36 -16.10 -4.64 -9.89
C CYS A 36 -14.64 -4.86 -9.47
N PHE A 37 -13.68 -4.44 -10.31
CA PHE A 37 -12.27 -4.43 -9.94
C PHE A 37 -12.01 -3.49 -8.75
N LYS A 38 -12.57 -2.28 -8.76
CA LYS A 38 -12.42 -1.32 -7.65
C LYS A 38 -12.97 -1.87 -6.34
N ASP A 39 -14.13 -2.52 -6.37
CA ASP A 39 -14.75 -3.15 -5.18
C ASP A 39 -13.89 -4.29 -4.64
N THR A 40 -13.42 -5.17 -5.51
CA THR A 40 -12.56 -6.30 -5.09
C THR A 40 -11.19 -5.84 -4.64
N LEU A 41 -10.64 -4.78 -5.24
CA LEU A 41 -9.40 -4.14 -4.80
C LEU A 41 -9.57 -3.52 -3.42
N TYR A 42 -10.70 -2.85 -3.15
CA TYR A 42 -11.01 -2.32 -1.83
C TYR A 42 -10.99 -3.44 -0.77
N GLU A 43 -11.75 -4.52 -1.00
CA GLU A 43 -11.81 -5.67 -0.08
C GLU A 43 -10.42 -6.27 0.15
N TYR A 44 -9.64 -6.46 -0.91
CA TYR A 44 -8.26 -6.92 -0.83
C TYR A 44 -7.38 -6.02 0.07
N LEU A 45 -7.49 -4.70 -0.09
CA LEU A 45 -6.69 -3.73 0.67
C LEU A 45 -7.11 -3.65 2.15
N ILE A 46 -8.40 -3.77 2.46
CA ILE A 46 -8.90 -3.68 3.83
C ILE A 46 -8.91 -5.02 4.58
N THR A 47 -8.63 -6.13 3.90
CA THR A 47 -8.51 -7.44 4.53
C THR A 47 -7.37 -7.42 5.54
N TYR A 48 -7.66 -7.90 6.75
CA TYR A 48 -6.78 -7.90 7.93
C TYR A 48 -6.31 -6.50 8.37
N PHE A 49 -7.05 -5.46 7.99
CA PHE A 49 -6.88 -4.11 8.51
C PHE A 49 -7.45 -4.02 9.93
N ASP A 50 -6.69 -4.52 10.90
CA ASP A 50 -7.04 -4.49 12.31
C ASP A 50 -6.36 -3.31 13.04
N VAL A 51 -7.20 -2.35 13.40
CA VAL A 51 -6.82 -1.13 14.12
C VAL A 51 -7.68 -1.07 15.37
N GLU A 52 -7.03 -0.89 16.52
CA GLU A 52 -7.69 -0.90 17.83
C GLU A 52 -8.82 0.13 17.90
N SER A 53 -8.57 1.34 17.40
CA SER A 53 -9.60 2.38 17.34
C SER A 53 -10.62 2.10 16.22
N HIS A 54 -11.83 1.74 16.64
CA HIS A 54 -12.96 1.54 15.74
C HIS A 54 -13.26 2.77 14.87
N GLN A 55 -13.22 3.97 15.46
CA GLN A 55 -13.52 5.21 14.73
C GLN A 55 -12.49 5.49 13.62
N ILE A 56 -11.21 5.31 13.90
CA ILE A 56 -10.14 5.47 12.90
C ILE A 56 -10.32 4.44 11.79
N ARG A 57 -10.62 3.19 12.16
CA ARG A 57 -10.83 2.09 11.22
C ARG A 57 -11.97 2.39 10.25
N VAL A 58 -13.13 2.80 10.76
CA VAL A 58 -14.31 3.12 9.93
C VAL A 58 -14.01 4.30 9.01
N LYS A 59 -13.49 5.42 9.54
CA LYS A 59 -13.17 6.61 8.75
C LYS A 59 -12.18 6.33 7.62
N PHE A 60 -11.14 5.53 7.89
CA PHE A 60 -10.17 5.16 6.86
C PHE A 60 -10.82 4.30 5.77
N LYS A 61 -11.58 3.27 6.16
CA LYS A 61 -12.28 2.37 5.23
C LYS A 61 -13.23 3.13 4.32
N GLU A 62 -14.07 4.02 4.89
CA GLU A 62 -14.97 4.87 4.13
C GLU A 62 -14.21 5.79 3.16
N LYS A 63 -13.15 6.45 3.64
CA LYS A 63 -12.36 7.35 2.79
C LYS A 63 -11.69 6.60 1.64
N LEU A 64 -11.17 5.40 1.89
CA LEU A 64 -10.55 4.56 0.87
C LEU A 64 -11.57 4.06 -0.15
N TYR A 65 -12.73 3.58 0.32
CA TYR A 65 -13.81 3.12 -0.55
C TYR A 65 -14.30 4.26 -1.46
N ASN A 66 -14.64 5.40 -0.87
CA ASN A 66 -15.11 6.57 -1.62
C ASN A 66 -14.05 7.05 -2.62
N TYR A 67 -12.78 7.07 -2.22
CA TYR A 67 -11.70 7.41 -3.14
C TYR A 67 -11.67 6.45 -4.34
N LEU A 68 -11.66 5.15 -4.09
CA LEU A 68 -11.69 4.14 -5.15
C LEU A 68 -12.88 4.34 -6.09
N GLN A 69 -14.10 4.50 -5.56
CA GLN A 69 -15.27 4.70 -6.42
C GLN A 69 -15.16 5.93 -7.34
N THR A 70 -14.47 6.99 -6.91
CA THR A 70 -14.24 8.20 -7.74
C THR A 70 -13.11 8.06 -8.76
N VAL A 71 -12.22 7.07 -8.60
CA VAL A 71 -11.06 6.92 -9.47
C VAL A 71 -11.49 6.42 -10.85
N MET A 72 -11.39 7.32 -11.84
CA MET A 72 -11.70 7.04 -13.24
C MET A 72 -13.13 6.50 -13.43
N SER A 73 -14.10 7.10 -12.73
CA SER A 73 -15.51 6.67 -12.75
C SER A 73 -16.12 6.63 -14.15
N ASP A 74 -15.63 7.46 -15.08
CA ASP A 74 -16.10 7.47 -16.48
C ASP A 74 -15.79 6.16 -17.22
N SER A 75 -14.85 5.36 -16.71
CA SER A 75 -14.47 4.05 -17.25
C SER A 75 -15.11 2.87 -16.51
N ASP A 76 -16.06 3.10 -15.60
CA ASP A 76 -16.62 2.05 -14.72
C ASP A 76 -17.31 0.89 -15.46
N ASP A 77 -17.88 1.20 -16.62
CA ASP A 77 -18.52 0.23 -17.51
C ASP A 77 -17.55 -0.39 -18.53
N GLU A 78 -16.30 0.06 -18.58
CA GLU A 78 -15.27 -0.57 -19.41
C GLU A 78 -14.83 -1.91 -18.82
N LEU A 79 -14.29 -2.79 -19.67
CA LEU A 79 -13.61 -3.98 -19.19
C LEU A 79 -12.28 -3.56 -18.58
N LEU A 80 -11.95 -4.17 -17.43
CA LEU A 80 -10.64 -4.02 -16.81
C LEU A 80 -9.56 -4.37 -17.83
N ASN A 81 -8.59 -3.48 -17.93
CA ASN A 81 -7.38 -3.68 -18.71
C ASN A 81 -6.16 -3.24 -17.88
N GLU A 82 -4.97 -3.53 -18.42
CA GLU A 82 -3.71 -3.23 -17.74
C GLU A 82 -3.54 -1.73 -17.44
N PHE A 83 -3.95 -0.86 -18.37
CA PHE A 83 -3.88 0.59 -18.19
C PHE A 83 -4.73 1.05 -16.99
N LEU A 84 -5.98 0.60 -16.90
CA LEU A 84 -6.88 0.93 -15.78
C LEU A 84 -6.30 0.45 -14.44
N MET A 85 -5.71 -0.74 -14.40
CA MET A 85 -5.06 -1.26 -13.19
C MET A 85 -3.86 -0.41 -12.78
N ILE A 86 -2.94 -0.13 -13.71
CA ILE A 86 -1.74 0.68 -13.46
C ILE A 86 -2.11 2.08 -12.97
N GLU A 87 -3.02 2.75 -13.66
CA GLU A 87 -3.48 4.10 -13.29
C GLU A 87 -4.16 4.11 -11.92
N THR A 88 -5.00 3.11 -11.62
CA THR A 88 -5.62 2.97 -10.30
C THR A 88 -4.57 2.84 -9.20
N CYS A 89 -3.55 1.99 -9.40
CA CYS A 89 -2.48 1.81 -8.43
C CYS A 89 -1.64 3.10 -8.26
N HIS A 90 -1.34 3.83 -9.34
CA HIS A 90 -0.66 5.12 -9.25
C HIS A 90 -1.47 6.16 -8.47
N LYS A 91 -2.77 6.27 -8.77
CA LYS A 91 -3.71 7.17 -8.08
C LYS A 91 -3.84 6.81 -6.60
N LEU A 92 -3.92 5.53 -6.26
CA LEU A 92 -3.90 5.07 -4.87
C LEU A 92 -2.63 5.49 -4.12
N LEU A 93 -1.45 5.31 -4.73
CA LEU A 93 -0.20 5.75 -4.11
C LEU A 93 -0.15 7.28 -3.91
N ASN A 94 -0.73 8.05 -4.83
CA ASN A 94 -0.90 9.51 -4.64
C ASN A 94 -1.80 9.82 -3.45
N PHE A 95 -2.96 9.18 -3.39
CA PHE A 95 -3.91 9.37 -2.30
C PHE A 95 -3.32 9.01 -0.93
N LEU A 96 -2.56 7.93 -0.83
CA LEU A 96 -1.99 7.46 0.44
C LEU A 96 -0.78 8.28 0.90
N ILE A 97 0.08 8.73 -0.03
CA ILE A 97 1.42 9.25 0.31
C ILE A 97 1.55 10.74 0.02
N LEU A 98 1.27 11.16 -1.22
CA LEU A 98 1.54 12.51 -1.70
C LEU A 98 0.54 12.89 -2.80
N HIS A 99 -0.27 13.92 -2.53
CA HIS A 99 -1.23 14.45 -3.51
C HIS A 99 -0.59 15.44 -4.50
N ASN A 100 0.53 16.10 -4.13
CA ASN A 100 1.16 17.15 -4.93
C ASN A 100 2.70 17.21 -4.72
N GLU A 101 3.49 17.34 -5.80
CA GLU A 101 4.95 17.47 -5.75
C GLU A 101 5.41 18.88 -5.30
N LYS A 102 4.59 19.91 -5.49
CA LYS A 102 4.92 21.32 -5.18
C LYS A 102 4.67 21.71 -3.72
N GLN A 103 3.72 21.04 -3.08
CA GLN A 103 3.50 21.10 -1.63
C GLN A 103 3.22 19.68 -1.17
N PRO A 104 4.16 19.02 -0.49
CA PRO A 104 3.95 17.65 -0.06
C PRO A 104 2.87 17.64 1.02
N GLU A 105 1.60 17.44 0.64
CA GLU A 105 0.50 17.17 1.56
C GLU A 105 0.54 15.71 1.98
N HIS A 106 1.58 15.35 2.74
CA HIS A 106 1.81 14.00 3.25
C HIS A 106 1.27 13.82 4.67
N PHE A 107 0.45 14.76 5.16
CA PHE A 107 -0.21 14.65 6.45
C PHE A 107 -1.11 13.43 6.54
N PHE A 108 -1.74 13.03 5.43
CA PHE A 108 -2.50 11.79 5.40
C PHE A 108 -1.61 10.58 5.67
N PHE A 109 -0.44 10.52 5.04
CA PHE A 109 0.52 9.45 5.28
C PHE A 109 1.07 9.44 6.71
N ILE A 110 1.43 10.60 7.25
CA ILE A 110 1.84 10.74 8.66
C ILE A 110 0.73 10.27 9.59
N ASN A 111 -0.52 10.65 9.31
CA ASN A 111 -1.68 10.23 10.09
C ASN A 111 -1.89 8.71 10.00
N LEU A 112 -1.69 8.09 8.84
CA LEU A 112 -1.73 6.63 8.71
C LEU A 112 -0.65 5.97 9.58
N ILE A 113 0.58 6.47 9.52
CA ILE A 113 1.68 5.92 10.34
C ILE A 113 1.39 6.12 11.84
N GLY A 114 0.88 7.29 12.24
CA GLY A 114 0.57 7.60 13.63
C GLY A 114 -0.59 6.77 14.20
N ASN A 115 -1.58 6.45 13.38
CA ASN A 115 -2.78 5.72 13.82
C ASN A 115 -2.69 4.20 13.62
N LEU A 116 -2.03 3.73 12.56
CA LEU A 116 -1.93 2.31 12.21
C LEU A 116 -0.61 1.69 12.64
N GLY A 117 0.41 2.52 12.79
CA GLY A 117 1.81 2.11 12.89
C GLY A 117 2.47 1.97 11.52
N PRO A 118 3.82 2.05 11.48
CA PRO A 118 4.59 1.97 10.24
C PRO A 118 4.46 0.60 9.56
N ILE A 119 4.44 -0.52 10.31
CA ILE A 119 4.36 -1.87 9.73
C ILE A 119 3.07 -2.03 8.90
N ARG A 120 1.91 -1.72 9.48
CA ARG A 120 0.61 -1.86 8.79
C ARG A 120 0.47 -0.91 7.62
N THR A 121 0.96 0.32 7.77
CA THR A 121 0.96 1.31 6.69
C THR A 121 1.81 0.84 5.51
N ILE A 122 3.00 0.30 5.78
CA ILE A 122 3.85 -0.28 4.72
C ILE A 122 3.23 -1.55 4.14
N GLY A 123 2.57 -2.40 4.94
CA GLY A 123 1.83 -3.56 4.46
C GLY A 123 0.75 -3.19 3.43
N LEU A 124 0.02 -2.09 3.67
CA LEU A 124 -0.94 -1.55 2.69
C LEU A 124 -0.27 -1.13 1.39
N LEU A 125 0.87 -0.45 1.45
CA LEU A 125 1.64 -0.07 0.26
C LEU A 125 2.18 -1.30 -0.48
N LEU A 126 2.66 -2.30 0.26
CA LEU A 126 3.14 -3.56 -0.30
C LEU A 126 2.02 -4.29 -1.06
N LYS A 127 0.81 -4.37 -0.50
CA LYS A 127 -0.37 -4.93 -1.18
C LYS A 127 -0.60 -4.27 -2.56
N ILE A 128 -0.49 -2.94 -2.64
CA ILE A 128 -0.64 -2.21 -3.92
C ILE A 128 0.45 -2.59 -4.94
N ILE A 129 1.71 -2.70 -4.49
CA ILE A 129 2.83 -3.05 -5.39
C ILE A 129 2.72 -4.51 -5.86
N LEU A 130 2.26 -5.42 -4.99
CA LEU A 130 2.08 -6.82 -5.35
C LEU A 130 0.95 -7.02 -6.35
N VAL A 131 -0.05 -6.13 -6.37
CA VAL A 131 -1.05 -6.06 -7.44
C VAL A 131 -0.43 -5.54 -8.73
N CYS A 132 0.33 -4.45 -8.67
CA CYS A 132 0.90 -3.82 -9.86
C CYS A 132 2.37 -3.42 -9.63
N GLN A 133 3.29 -4.32 -9.97
CA GLN A 133 4.72 -4.10 -9.73
C GLN A 133 5.26 -2.88 -10.51
N GLN A 134 4.63 -2.52 -11.64
CA GLN A 134 5.00 -1.37 -12.47
C GLN A 134 4.92 -0.03 -11.72
N VAL A 135 4.12 0.07 -10.65
CA VAL A 135 4.04 1.33 -9.87
C VAL A 135 5.15 1.49 -8.83
N ARG A 136 6.02 0.49 -8.65
CA ARG A 136 7.12 0.50 -7.67
C ARG A 136 8.07 1.70 -7.83
N PRO A 137 8.60 2.05 -9.03
CA PRO A 137 9.47 3.20 -9.18
C PRO A 137 8.78 4.51 -8.76
N SER A 138 7.48 4.60 -8.99
CA SER A 138 6.64 5.72 -8.57
C SER A 138 6.54 5.81 -7.04
N LEU A 139 6.40 4.68 -6.35
CA LEU A 139 6.45 4.64 -4.90
C LEU A 139 7.82 5.10 -4.35
N GLU A 140 8.90 4.57 -4.89
CA GLU A 140 10.28 4.92 -4.50
C GLU A 140 10.55 6.42 -4.71
N LYS A 141 10.09 7.00 -5.82
CA LYS A 141 10.15 8.46 -6.08
C LYS A 141 9.49 9.27 -4.98
N ARG A 142 8.33 8.84 -4.47
CA ARG A 142 7.60 9.54 -3.39
C ARG A 142 8.36 9.49 -2.07
N PHE A 143 8.95 8.34 -1.74
CA PHE A 143 9.83 8.24 -0.58
C PHE A 143 11.09 9.10 -0.73
N ALA A 144 11.66 9.22 -1.93
CA ALA A 144 12.79 10.12 -2.19
C ALA A 144 12.40 11.60 -2.01
N ILE A 145 11.20 12.00 -2.43
CA ILE A 145 10.67 13.36 -2.19
C ILE A 145 10.53 13.62 -0.69
N LEU A 146 9.93 12.69 0.07
CA LEU A 146 9.79 12.80 1.52
C LEU A 146 11.15 12.87 2.22
N PHE A 147 12.09 12.01 1.83
CA PHE A 147 13.45 12.03 2.34
C PHE A 147 14.10 13.40 2.13
N ASN A 148 14.01 13.94 0.91
CA ASN A 148 14.55 15.27 0.61
C ASN A 148 13.87 16.39 1.41
N HIS A 149 12.58 16.27 1.71
CA HIS A 149 11.85 17.23 2.55
C HIS A 149 12.32 17.19 4.02
N TYR A 150 12.64 16.01 4.54
CA TYR A 150 13.01 15.82 5.95
C TYR A 150 14.52 15.77 6.22
N LYS A 151 15.39 15.78 5.20
CA LYS A 151 16.85 15.55 5.38
C LYS A 151 17.56 16.51 6.36
N PHE A 152 17.05 17.74 6.52
CA PHE A 152 17.59 18.73 7.47
C PHE A 152 16.70 18.91 8.72
N SER A 153 15.67 18.08 8.87
CA SER A 153 14.82 18.09 10.06
C SER A 153 15.53 17.42 11.23
N THR A 154 15.14 17.79 12.44
CA THR A 154 15.64 17.11 13.64
C THR A 154 15.24 15.64 13.63
N GLN A 155 16.05 14.78 14.26
CA GLN A 155 15.77 13.35 14.37
C GLN A 155 14.36 13.07 14.89
N LYS A 156 13.90 13.81 15.90
CA LYS A 156 12.55 13.69 16.46
C LYS A 156 11.45 13.96 15.42
N LYS A 157 11.64 14.93 14.53
CA LYS A 157 10.67 15.27 13.47
C LYS A 157 10.69 14.27 12.31
N ALA A 158 11.83 13.63 12.04
CA ALA A 158 11.99 12.69 10.94
C ALA A 158 11.84 11.20 11.34
N GLN A 159 11.72 10.88 12.64
CA GLN A 159 11.74 9.50 13.14
C GLN A 159 10.64 8.62 12.50
N TRP A 160 9.47 9.17 12.21
CA TRP A 160 8.39 8.45 11.54
C TRP A 160 8.80 7.99 10.14
N LEU A 161 9.55 8.83 9.41
CA LEU A 161 9.99 8.55 8.04
C LEU A 161 11.10 7.50 8.04
N VAL A 162 12.04 7.58 9.00
CA VAL A 162 13.07 6.54 9.18
C VAL A 162 12.41 5.17 9.40
N LYS A 163 11.44 5.09 10.32
CA LYS A 163 10.70 3.84 10.57
C LYS A 163 9.94 3.36 9.32
N ALA A 164 9.35 4.27 8.54
CA ALA A 164 8.67 3.90 7.30
C ALA A 164 9.64 3.33 6.26
N LEU A 165 10.80 3.98 6.07
CA LEU A 165 11.85 3.54 5.14
C LEU A 165 12.44 2.18 5.55
N GLU A 166 12.72 1.96 6.84
CA GLU A 166 13.20 0.67 7.35
C GLU A 166 12.21 -0.47 7.06
N ASN A 167 10.92 -0.25 7.34
CA ASN A 167 9.88 -1.24 7.07
C ASN A 167 9.69 -1.47 5.57
N MET A 168 9.77 -0.40 4.77
CA MET A 168 9.68 -0.47 3.31
C MET A 168 10.85 -1.28 2.73
N GLN A 169 12.08 -1.05 3.20
CA GLN A 169 13.25 -1.80 2.78
C GLN A 169 13.10 -3.29 3.08
N ILE A 170 12.62 -3.64 4.28
CA ILE A 170 12.36 -5.03 4.65
C ILE A 170 11.28 -5.63 3.73
N ALA A 171 10.12 -4.97 3.61
CA ALA A 171 9.02 -5.44 2.77
C ALA A 171 9.45 -5.69 1.32
N LEU A 172 10.21 -4.77 0.73
CA LEU A 172 10.71 -4.91 -0.64
C LEU A 172 11.73 -6.04 -0.77
N SER A 173 12.68 -6.13 0.16
CA SER A 173 13.73 -7.15 0.10
C SER A 173 13.16 -8.56 0.26
N THR A 174 12.13 -8.73 1.08
CA THR A 174 11.55 -10.04 1.37
C THR A 174 10.52 -10.50 0.33
N ASN A 175 9.85 -9.58 -0.37
CA ASN A 175 8.81 -9.92 -1.35
C ASN A 175 9.26 -9.78 -2.81
N PHE A 176 10.34 -9.04 -3.08
CA PHE A 176 10.87 -8.84 -4.45
C PHE A 176 12.38 -9.07 -4.56
N GLY A 177 13.08 -9.31 -3.45
CA GLY A 177 14.51 -9.64 -3.45
C GLY A 177 14.74 -11.15 -3.56
N THR A 178 15.99 -11.53 -3.80
CA THR A 178 16.45 -12.94 -3.81
C THR A 178 16.83 -13.41 -2.41
N VAL A 179 16.15 -12.90 -1.37
CA VAL A 179 16.55 -13.17 0.02
C VAL A 179 16.08 -14.58 0.39
N ASP A 180 17.02 -15.51 0.48
CA ASP A 180 16.75 -16.86 0.98
C ASP A 180 16.53 -16.80 2.51
N LEU A 181 15.28 -16.99 2.92
CA LEU A 181 14.82 -16.90 4.31
C LEU A 181 14.43 -18.28 4.86
N SER A 182 14.89 -19.35 4.21
CA SER A 182 14.73 -20.74 4.65
C SER A 182 15.21 -21.00 6.09
N PHE A 183 16.03 -20.10 6.64
CA PHE A 183 16.53 -20.15 8.01
C PHE A 183 15.61 -19.52 9.08
N ILE A 184 14.49 -18.89 8.72
CA ILE A 184 13.58 -18.20 9.66
C ILE A 184 12.41 -19.09 10.11
N HIS A 185 12.43 -20.38 9.78
CA HIS A 185 11.40 -21.33 10.19
C HIS A 185 11.50 -21.75 11.67
#